data_AF-A0A6A8QK62-F1
#
_entry.id   AF-A0A6A8QK62-F1
#
_cell.length_a   1.000
_cell.length_b   1.000
_cell.length_c   1.000
_cell.angle_alpha   90.00
_cell.angle_beta   90.00
_cell.angle_gamma   90.00
#
_symmetry.space_group_name_H-M   'P 1'
#
loop_
_entity.id
_entity.type
_entity.pdbx_description
1 polymer ?
#
loop_
_entity_poly.entity_id
_entity_poly.type
_entity_poly.pdbx_seq_one_letter_code
_entity_poly.pdbx_strand_id
1 'polypeptide(L)'
;MSPGGRYRGRLSYHNSRPSPTRASFPPARWGERGAWAFVAGTGIVTFSVRETGVTTTLFGIRNCDTVKKARAWLDSHAVAYVFHDFKTDGVDPDRLRDWCDAFGWETVLNRSGTTFRKLPDADRRDLDPRKALTLMLAQPSMIRRPVLESGTRRLIGFKPDQYADLFSAVGPSPIG
;
A
#
# COMPACT_ATOMS: atom_id res chain seq x y z
N MET A 1 -44.92 -53.03 2.27
CA MET A 1 -43.48 -52.75 2.10
C MET A 1 -43.18 -51.34 2.62
N SER A 2 -42.33 -51.23 3.64
CA SER A 2 -41.56 -50.01 3.99
C SER A 2 -40.47 -49.76 2.94
N PRO A 3 -39.80 -48.58 2.82
CA PRO A 3 -39.08 -47.82 3.86
C PRO A 3 -39.42 -46.32 3.82
N GLY A 4 -39.09 -45.41 4.73
CA GLY A 4 -37.97 -45.25 5.66
C GLY A 4 -37.59 -43.75 5.65
N GLY A 5 -37.15 -43.19 6.77
CA GLY A 5 -36.48 -41.87 6.77
C GLY A 5 -37.07 -40.84 7.71
N ARG A 6 -36.76 -40.95 8.99
CA ARG A 6 -36.96 -39.90 10.01
C ARG A 6 -35.95 -38.77 9.77
N TYR A 7 -36.42 -37.53 9.63
CA TYR A 7 -35.59 -36.35 9.89
C TYR A 7 -36.16 -35.60 11.11
N ARG A 8 -35.54 -35.84 12.26
CA ARG A 8 -35.63 -34.97 13.45
C ARG A 8 -34.23 -34.52 13.78
N GLY A 9 -33.96 -33.22 13.63
CA GLY A 9 -32.69 -32.59 13.96
C GLY A 9 -32.90 -31.11 14.22
N ARG A 10 -33.50 -30.80 15.37
CA ARG A 10 -33.64 -29.46 15.94
C ARG A 10 -32.26 -28.99 16.40
N LEU A 11 -31.63 -28.05 15.67
CA LEU A 11 -30.50 -27.28 16.22
C LEU A 11 -31.06 -26.08 16.98
N SER A 12 -31.08 -26.19 18.31
CA SER A 12 -31.26 -25.07 19.22
C SER A 12 -30.01 -24.19 19.17
N TYR A 13 -30.13 -22.98 18.63
CA TYR A 13 -29.14 -21.93 18.84
C TYR A 13 -29.28 -21.39 20.28
N HIS A 14 -28.36 -21.77 21.16
CA HIS A 14 -28.18 -21.05 22.43
C HIS A 14 -27.30 -19.81 22.18
N ASN A 15 -27.94 -18.65 22.28
CA ASN A 15 -27.31 -17.35 22.36
C ASN A 15 -26.80 -17.13 23.79
N SER A 16 -25.50 -17.37 24.00
CA SER A 16 -24.79 -16.91 25.19
C SER A 16 -23.63 -16.03 24.74
N ARG A 17 -23.85 -14.71 24.78
CA ARG A 17 -22.76 -13.72 24.75
C ARG A 17 -21.98 -13.83 26.05
N PRO A 18 -20.65 -13.69 25.98
CA PRO A 18 -20.01 -12.67 26.76
C PRO A 18 -19.03 -11.81 25.93
N SER A 19 -19.06 -10.50 26.17
CA SER A 19 -18.00 -9.54 25.80
C SER A 19 -16.99 -9.43 26.96
N PRO A 20 -15.90 -8.64 26.85
CA PRO A 20 -14.75 -8.82 25.97
C PRO A 20 -13.48 -9.06 26.82
N THR A 21 -12.74 -10.12 26.56
CA THR A 21 -11.40 -10.30 27.15
C THR A 21 -10.31 -9.87 26.18
N ARG A 22 -9.59 -8.84 26.61
CA ARG A 22 -8.31 -8.35 26.11
C ARG A 22 -7.32 -9.50 25.90
N ALA A 23 -7.15 -9.94 24.66
CA ALA A 23 -6.14 -10.91 24.28
C ALA A 23 -4.91 -10.17 23.73
N SER A 24 -3.86 -10.14 24.54
CA SER A 24 -2.50 -9.84 24.11
C SER A 24 -2.08 -10.83 23.02
N PHE A 25 -1.83 -10.34 21.81
CA PHE A 25 -1.13 -11.11 20.78
C PHE A 25 0.38 -11.00 20.99
N PRO A 26 1.13 -12.13 21.04
CA PRO A 26 2.59 -12.12 20.95
C PRO A 26 3.04 -11.82 19.51
N PRO A 27 4.20 -11.18 19.30
CA PRO A 27 4.77 -11.04 17.96
C PRO A 27 5.26 -12.39 17.43
N ALA A 28 4.79 -12.76 16.25
CA ALA A 28 5.23 -13.94 15.52
C ALA A 28 6.73 -13.82 15.18
N ARG A 29 7.52 -14.75 15.74
CA ARG A 29 8.86 -15.09 15.27
C ARG A 29 8.73 -15.95 14.02
N TRP A 30 9.26 -15.46 12.89
CA TRP A 30 9.53 -16.25 11.69
C TRP A 30 10.91 -15.87 11.14
N GLY A 31 11.73 -16.89 10.87
CA GLY A 31 12.85 -16.81 9.93
C GLY A 31 14.21 -16.60 10.56
N GLU A 32 14.86 -17.70 10.89
CA GLU A 32 16.23 -17.78 11.37
C GLU A 32 17.24 -17.43 10.28
N ARG A 33 18.29 -16.73 10.74
CA ARG A 33 19.43 -16.27 9.96
C ARG A 33 20.36 -17.45 9.67
N GLY A 34 20.64 -17.70 8.40
CA GLY A 34 21.95 -18.20 7.98
C GLY A 34 22.96 -17.07 8.12
N ALA A 35 23.41 -16.78 9.35
CA ALA A 35 24.50 -15.85 9.63
C ALA A 35 25.78 -16.67 9.84
N TRP A 36 26.68 -16.57 8.86
CA TRP A 36 28.06 -17.01 9.01
C TRP A 36 28.74 -16.11 10.03
N ALA A 37 29.30 -16.71 11.08
CA ALA A 37 30.15 -16.02 12.04
C ALA A 37 31.53 -15.80 11.41
N PHE A 38 31.86 -14.54 11.10
CA PHE A 38 33.25 -14.10 11.01
C PHE A 38 33.54 -13.20 12.21
N VAL A 39 34.43 -13.67 13.08
CA VAL A 39 35.08 -12.87 14.11
C VAL A 39 36.26 -12.17 13.44
N ALA A 40 36.20 -10.85 13.32
CA ALA A 40 37.37 -10.03 13.09
C ALA A 40 37.11 -8.58 13.51
N GLY A 41 38.01 -8.05 14.35
CA GLY A 41 38.47 -6.68 14.20
C GLY A 41 37.66 -5.60 14.90
N THR A 42 38.15 -5.23 16.07
CA THR A 42 38.13 -3.89 16.67
C THR A 42 37.90 -2.76 15.67
N GLY A 43 36.75 -2.10 15.77
CA GLY A 43 36.39 -0.97 14.92
C GLY A 43 34.89 -0.76 14.92
N ILE A 44 34.32 -0.32 16.05
CA ILE A 44 32.94 0.19 16.06
C ILE A 44 32.98 1.50 15.27
N VAL A 45 32.78 1.39 13.96
CA VAL A 45 32.41 2.54 13.14
C VAL A 45 30.93 2.76 13.45
N THR A 46 30.65 3.64 14.43
CA THR A 46 29.31 4.18 14.62
C THR A 46 28.97 5.00 13.38
N PHE A 47 28.41 4.33 12.37
CA PHE A 47 27.69 5.02 11.31
C PHE A 47 26.48 5.67 11.98
N SER A 48 26.60 6.97 12.22
CA SER A 48 25.48 7.81 12.58
C SER A 48 24.51 7.77 11.41
N VAL A 49 23.53 6.85 11.48
CA VAL A 49 22.34 6.93 10.63
C VAL A 49 21.72 8.28 10.96
N ARG A 50 21.88 9.22 10.05
CA ARG A 50 21.11 10.45 10.03
C ARG A 50 19.68 10.01 9.78
N GLU A 51 18.98 9.77 10.88
CA GLU A 51 17.57 9.46 10.95
C GLU A 51 16.82 10.72 10.50
N THR A 52 16.75 10.93 9.19
CA THR A 52 15.74 11.80 8.63
C THR A 52 14.42 11.08 8.89
N GLY A 53 13.74 11.46 9.97
CA GLY A 53 12.49 10.87 10.47
C GLY A 53 11.30 11.07 9.53
N VAL A 54 11.47 10.75 8.25
CA VAL A 54 10.50 10.90 7.19
C VAL A 54 9.95 9.51 6.89
N THR A 55 8.74 9.23 7.36
CA THR A 55 8.07 7.97 7.07
C THR A 55 7.68 7.94 5.59
N THR A 56 8.35 7.08 4.82
CA THR A 56 7.99 6.83 3.43
C THR A 56 6.89 5.78 3.38
N THR A 57 5.77 6.09 2.74
CA THR A 57 4.63 5.17 2.57
C THR A 57 4.38 4.93 1.09
N LEU A 58 4.37 3.67 0.68
CA LEU A 58 4.05 3.22 -0.66
C LEU A 58 2.65 2.62 -0.68
N PHE A 59 1.74 3.27 -1.39
CA PHE A 59 0.37 2.85 -1.58
C PHE A 59 0.19 2.10 -2.89
N GLY A 60 -0.50 0.97 -2.86
CA GLY A 60 -0.79 0.21 -4.06
C GLY A 60 -1.57 -1.07 -3.83
N ILE A 61 -1.39 -2.04 -4.73
CA ILE A 61 -1.87 -3.41 -4.54
C ILE A 61 -0.70 -4.35 -4.82
N ARG A 62 -0.57 -5.40 -4.01
CA ARG A 62 0.53 -6.39 -4.13
C ARG A 62 0.61 -7.05 -5.51
N ASN A 63 -0.54 -7.28 -6.16
CA ASN A 63 -0.63 -7.93 -7.47
C ASN A 63 -0.51 -6.97 -8.67
N CYS A 64 0.31 -5.92 -8.57
CA CYS A 64 0.57 -4.97 -9.66
C CYS A 64 2.06 -4.93 -9.98
N ASP A 65 2.41 -5.12 -11.26
CA ASP A 65 3.82 -5.19 -11.69
C ASP A 65 4.57 -3.87 -11.47
N THR A 66 3.90 -2.73 -11.64
CA THR A 66 4.47 -1.41 -11.38
C THR A 66 4.81 -1.22 -9.90
N VAL A 67 3.97 -1.74 -8.99
CA VAL A 67 4.22 -1.70 -7.54
C VAL A 67 5.39 -2.63 -7.17
N LYS A 68 5.51 -3.80 -7.80
CA LYS A 68 6.67 -4.69 -7.63
C LYS A 68 7.97 -3.98 -8.04
N LYS A 69 7.98 -3.28 -9.18
CA LYS A 69 9.12 -2.49 -9.64
C LYS A 69 9.50 -1.36 -8.68
N ALA A 70 8.51 -0.61 -8.18
CA ALA A 70 8.76 0.43 -7.18
C ALA A 70 9.36 -0.11 -5.88
N ARG A 71 8.82 -1.21 -5.36
CA ARG A 71 9.37 -1.86 -4.16
C ARG A 71 10.79 -2.36 -4.37
N ALA A 72 11.06 -3.01 -5.50
CA ALA A 72 12.39 -3.49 -5.84
C ALA A 72 13.40 -2.32 -5.95
N TRP A 73 12.97 -1.17 -6.49
CA TRP A 73 13.80 0.04 -6.53
C TRP A 73 14.11 0.55 -5.12
N LEU A 74 13.09 0.67 -4.25
CA LEU A 74 13.28 1.15 -2.86
C LEU A 74 14.18 0.21 -2.06
N ASP A 75 13.99 -1.10 -2.22
CA ASP A 75 14.82 -2.15 -1.60
C ASP A 75 16.28 -2.06 -2.08
N SER A 76 16.50 -1.88 -3.38
CA SER A 76 17.84 -1.70 -3.97
C SER A 76 18.56 -0.45 -3.44
N HIS A 77 17.82 0.57 -3.02
CA HIS A 77 18.36 1.82 -2.48
C HIS A 77 18.34 1.85 -0.94
N ALA A 78 18.04 0.72 -0.28
CA ALA A 78 17.93 0.58 1.17
C ALA A 78 17.01 1.63 1.84
N VAL A 79 15.96 2.07 1.13
CA VAL A 79 15.00 3.03 1.65
C VAL A 79 13.95 2.29 2.48
N ALA A 80 13.78 2.67 3.74
CA ALA A 80 12.71 2.15 4.58
C ALA A 80 11.35 2.69 4.12
N TYR A 81 10.39 1.80 3.83
CA TYR A 81 9.04 2.18 3.41
C TYR A 81 7.95 1.32 4.06
N VAL A 82 6.78 1.93 4.28
CA VAL A 82 5.55 1.27 4.73
C VAL A 82 4.69 0.97 3.51
N PHE A 83 4.32 -0.29 3.29
CA PHE A 83 3.44 -0.65 2.19
C PHE A 83 1.97 -0.66 2.64
N HIS A 84 1.12 0.15 2.00
CA HIS A 84 -0.32 0.18 2.23
C HIS A 84 -1.05 -0.44 1.04
N ASP A 85 -1.85 -1.47 1.28
CA ASP A 85 -2.57 -2.17 0.22
C ASP A 85 -4.04 -1.74 0.19
N PHE A 86 -4.45 -1.14 -0.93
CA PHE A 86 -5.81 -0.64 -1.13
C PHE A 86 -6.89 -1.71 -1.03
N LYS A 87 -6.55 -3.00 -1.18
CA LYS A 87 -7.51 -4.10 -1.09
C LYS A 87 -7.71 -4.55 0.36
N THR A 88 -6.68 -4.51 1.18
CA THR A 88 -6.77 -4.95 2.59
C THR A 88 -7.14 -3.82 3.52
N ASP A 89 -6.55 -2.65 3.30
CA ASP A 89 -6.70 -1.51 4.20
C ASP A 89 -7.69 -0.45 3.68
N GLY A 90 -8.05 -0.54 2.39
CA GLY A 90 -8.92 0.43 1.74
C GLY A 90 -8.17 1.69 1.29
N VAL A 91 -8.93 2.67 0.79
CA VAL A 91 -8.41 4.00 0.47
C VAL A 91 -9.17 5.01 1.33
N ASP A 92 -8.42 5.86 2.01
CA ASP A 92 -8.99 6.93 2.81
C ASP A 92 -9.45 8.09 1.91
N PRO A 93 -10.69 8.58 2.06
CA PRO A 93 -11.24 9.62 1.20
C PRO A 93 -10.54 10.97 1.36
N ASP A 94 -10.07 11.31 2.56
CA ASP A 94 -9.33 12.55 2.80
C ASP A 94 -7.96 12.50 2.13
N ARG A 95 -7.23 11.38 2.25
CA ARG A 95 -5.97 11.19 1.52
C ARG A 95 -6.14 11.22 0.01
N LEU A 96 -7.21 10.59 -0.51
CA LEU A 96 -7.50 10.62 -1.93
C LEU A 96 -7.77 12.04 -2.43
N ARG A 97 -8.41 12.87 -1.60
CA ARG A 97 -8.63 14.29 -1.88
C ARG A 97 -7.31 15.04 -1.92
N ASP A 98 -6.41 14.81 -0.96
CA ASP A 98 -5.07 15.40 -0.95
C ASP A 98 -4.26 15.06 -2.20
N TRP A 99 -4.36 13.81 -2.69
CA TRP A 99 -3.71 13.44 -3.94
C TRP A 99 -4.32 14.13 -5.16
N CYS A 100 -5.65 14.24 -5.19
CA CYS A 100 -6.33 14.95 -6.26
C CYS A 100 -5.98 16.45 -6.27
N ASP A 101 -5.78 17.05 -5.11
CA ASP A 101 -5.37 18.45 -4.96
C ASP A 101 -3.89 18.64 -5.39
N ALA A 102 -3.01 17.74 -4.97
CA ALA A 102 -1.59 17.82 -5.25
C ALA A 102 -1.21 17.55 -6.72
N PHE A 103 -1.87 16.59 -7.39
CA PHE A 103 -1.52 16.16 -8.76
C PHE A 103 -2.58 16.45 -9.82
N GLY A 104 -3.76 16.87 -9.39
CA GLY A 104 -4.97 16.84 -10.22
C GLY A 104 -5.61 15.45 -10.24
N TRP A 105 -6.93 15.43 -10.08
CA TRP A 105 -7.75 14.21 -10.13
C TRP A 105 -7.57 13.42 -11.44
N GLU A 106 -7.25 14.08 -12.56
CA GLU A 106 -6.97 13.44 -13.86
C GLU A 106 -5.70 12.60 -13.87
N THR A 107 -4.70 13.00 -13.07
CA THR A 107 -3.42 12.28 -12.93
C THR A 107 -3.59 11.09 -12.00
N VAL A 108 -4.41 11.26 -10.95
CA VAL A 108 -4.75 10.22 -9.97
C VAL A 108 -5.64 9.15 -10.56
N LEU A 109 -6.61 9.53 -11.41
CA LEU A 109 -7.47 8.58 -12.10
C LEU A 109 -6.72 7.92 -13.27
N ASN A 110 -6.70 6.60 -13.30
CA ASN A 110 -6.18 5.86 -14.44
C ASN A 110 -7.17 5.87 -15.61
N ARG A 111 -7.19 6.96 -16.39
CA ARG A 111 -7.99 7.09 -17.62
C ARG A 111 -7.67 6.03 -18.68
N SER A 112 -6.46 5.47 -18.65
CA SER A 112 -6.04 4.40 -19.56
C SER A 112 -6.47 3.00 -19.10
N GLY A 113 -7.04 2.87 -17.89
CA GLY A 113 -7.45 1.60 -17.31
C GLY A 113 -8.65 0.98 -18.03
N THR A 114 -8.68 -0.35 -18.10
CA THR A 114 -9.84 -1.09 -18.63
C THR A 114 -11.10 -0.85 -17.80
N THR A 115 -10.96 -0.64 -16.50
CA THR A 115 -12.06 -0.28 -15.61
C THR A 115 -12.72 1.03 -15.99
N PHE A 116 -11.93 2.07 -16.31
CA PHE A 116 -12.45 3.34 -16.80
C PHE A 116 -13.15 3.17 -18.16
N ARG A 117 -12.60 2.34 -19.05
CA ARG A 117 -13.25 2.02 -20.34
C ARG A 117 -14.55 1.22 -20.20
N LYS A 118 -14.71 0.47 -19.10
CA LYS A 118 -15.94 -0.28 -18.77
C LYS A 118 -17.02 0.59 -18.14
N LEU A 119 -16.71 1.83 -17.76
CA LEU A 119 -17.73 2.76 -17.25
C LEU A 119 -18.71 3.13 -18.37
N PRO A 120 -20.00 3.31 -18.03
CA PRO A 120 -20.99 3.78 -18.99
C PRO A 120 -20.61 5.19 -19.47
N ASP A 121 -21.01 5.52 -20.70
CA ASP A 121 -20.60 6.77 -21.34
C ASP A 121 -21.05 8.02 -20.57
N ALA A 122 -22.16 7.91 -19.83
CA ALA A 122 -22.67 8.95 -18.93
C ALA A 122 -21.73 9.27 -17.75
N ASP A 123 -21.00 8.28 -17.23
CA ASP A 123 -20.01 8.47 -16.17
C ASP A 123 -18.64 8.90 -16.72
N ARG A 124 -18.42 8.70 -18.02
CA ARG A 124 -17.20 9.11 -18.73
C ARG A 124 -17.28 10.54 -19.26
N ARG A 125 -18.50 11.04 -19.53
CA ARG A 125 -18.77 12.44 -19.89
C ARG A 125 -18.95 13.28 -18.62
N ASP A 126 -18.52 14.54 -18.68
CA ASP A 126 -18.63 15.51 -17.57
C ASP A 126 -17.99 15.01 -16.27
N LEU A 127 -16.75 14.54 -16.37
CA LEU A 127 -15.95 14.15 -15.22
C LEU A 127 -15.54 15.39 -14.43
N ASP A 128 -16.13 15.52 -13.25
CA ASP A 128 -15.76 16.51 -12.24
C ASP A 128 -14.86 15.89 -11.17
N PRO A 129 -14.06 16.70 -10.45
CA PRO A 129 -13.26 16.22 -9.31
C PRO A 129 -14.11 15.44 -8.29
N ARG A 130 -15.34 15.90 -8.02
CA ARG A 130 -16.28 15.26 -7.09
C ARG A 130 -16.73 13.89 -7.60
N LYS A 131 -17.11 13.79 -8.89
CA LYS A 131 -17.52 12.52 -9.50
C LYS A 131 -16.34 11.54 -9.57
N ALA A 132 -15.16 12.03 -9.93
CA ALA A 132 -13.93 11.25 -9.98
C ALA A 132 -13.58 10.65 -8.61
N LEU A 133 -13.70 11.44 -7.53
CA LEU A 133 -13.55 10.96 -6.15
C LEU A 133 -14.54 9.84 -5.82
N THR A 134 -15.84 10.02 -6.09
CA THR A 134 -16.86 8.99 -5.86
C THR A 134 -16.56 7.70 -6.64
N LEU A 135 -16.15 7.81 -7.89
CA LEU A 135 -15.77 6.67 -8.74
C LEU A 135 -14.53 5.95 -8.20
N MET A 136 -13.52 6.70 -7.76
CA MET A 136 -12.30 6.15 -7.18
C MET A 136 -12.52 5.48 -5.82
N LEU A 137 -13.44 6.01 -5.00
CA LEU A 137 -13.86 5.39 -3.73
C LEU A 137 -14.66 4.12 -3.97
N ALA A 138 -15.59 4.12 -4.93
CA ALA A 138 -16.35 2.95 -5.30
C ALA A 138 -15.47 1.84 -5.89
N GLN A 139 -14.43 2.23 -6.65
CA GLN A 139 -13.51 1.28 -7.28
C GLN A 139 -12.06 1.77 -7.15
N PRO A 140 -11.37 1.45 -6.03
CA PRO A 140 -9.99 1.87 -5.79
C PRO A 140 -9.03 1.32 -6.85
N SER A 141 -9.42 0.28 -7.58
CA SER A 141 -8.77 -0.26 -8.79
C SER A 141 -8.50 0.75 -9.89
N MET A 142 -9.27 1.86 -9.94
CA MET A 142 -9.09 2.92 -10.92
C MET A 142 -8.04 3.96 -10.52
N ILE A 143 -7.59 3.95 -9.26
CA ILE A 143 -6.55 4.87 -8.79
C ILE A 143 -5.20 4.45 -9.39
N ARG A 144 -4.47 5.40 -9.94
CA ARG A 144 -3.14 5.20 -10.51
C ARG A 144 -2.18 4.77 -9.41
N ARG A 145 -1.41 3.71 -9.70
CA ARG A 145 -0.53 3.04 -8.75
C ARG A 145 0.87 2.87 -9.33
N PRO A 146 1.91 2.81 -8.49
CA PRO A 146 1.94 3.09 -7.05
C PRO A 146 1.77 4.58 -6.73
N VAL A 147 1.36 4.94 -5.51
CA VAL A 147 1.52 6.30 -4.97
C VAL A 147 2.58 6.24 -3.87
N LEU A 148 3.60 7.08 -3.94
CA LEU A 148 4.65 7.18 -2.93
C LEU A 148 4.47 8.49 -2.18
N GLU A 149 4.38 8.43 -0.86
CA GLU A 149 4.42 9.59 0.01
C GLU A 149 5.70 9.54 0.84
N SER A 150 6.47 10.61 0.86
CA SER A 150 7.67 10.75 1.69
C SER A 150 7.70 12.16 2.26
N GLY A 151 7.20 12.30 3.49
CA GLY A 151 7.10 13.58 4.18
C GLY A 151 6.19 14.56 3.43
N THR A 152 6.77 15.65 2.93
CA THR A 152 6.05 16.67 2.15
C THR A 152 5.99 16.36 0.66
N ARG A 153 6.81 15.41 0.17
CA ARG A 153 6.86 15.02 -1.23
C ARG A 153 5.91 13.84 -1.46
N ARG A 154 5.20 13.90 -2.58
CA ARG A 154 4.34 12.82 -3.03
C ARG A 154 4.70 12.55 -4.49
N LEU A 155 4.65 11.30 -4.92
CA LEU A 155 4.81 10.90 -6.32
C LEU A 155 3.71 9.92 -6.71
N ILE A 156 3.27 9.99 -7.96
CA ILE A 156 2.26 9.08 -8.51
C ILE A 156 2.77 8.34 -9.74
N GLY A 157 2.57 7.03 -9.72
CA GLY A 157 3.22 6.10 -10.63
C GLY A 157 4.65 5.76 -10.20
N PHE A 158 5.23 4.79 -10.89
CA PHE A 158 6.65 4.48 -10.78
C PHE A 158 7.39 5.15 -11.92
N LYS A 159 8.24 6.12 -11.59
CA LYS A 159 9.20 6.72 -12.51
C LYS A 159 10.56 6.75 -11.81
N PRO A 160 11.58 6.03 -12.32
CA PRO A 160 12.86 5.93 -11.66
C PRO A 160 13.51 7.31 -11.48
N ASP A 161 13.40 8.23 -12.45
CA ASP A 161 13.94 9.59 -12.34
C ASP A 161 13.34 10.39 -11.18
N GLN A 162 12.03 10.26 -10.93
CA GLN A 162 11.36 10.98 -9.84
C GLN A 162 11.69 10.38 -8.47
N TYR A 163 11.83 9.06 -8.41
CA TYR A 163 12.27 8.38 -7.18
C TYR A 163 13.73 8.73 -6.88
N ALA A 164 14.58 8.73 -7.91
CA ALA A 164 15.94 9.21 -7.81
C ALA A 164 15.95 10.65 -7.31
N ASP A 165 15.25 11.62 -7.92
CA ASP A 165 15.19 13.01 -7.43
C ASP A 165 14.76 13.11 -5.96
N LEU A 166 13.70 12.38 -5.59
CA LEU A 166 13.14 12.40 -4.24
C LEU A 166 14.12 11.87 -3.18
N PHE A 167 14.91 10.86 -3.51
CA PHE A 167 15.91 10.27 -2.60
C PHE A 167 17.35 10.71 -2.90
N SER A 168 17.63 11.43 -3.98
CA SER A 168 18.95 11.92 -4.39
C SER A 168 19.37 13.12 -3.56
N ALA A 169 18.42 13.80 -2.90
CA ALA A 169 18.75 14.70 -1.80
C ALA A 169 19.46 13.97 -0.64
N VAL A 170 19.45 12.63 -0.63
CA VAL A 170 20.12 11.75 0.33
C VAL A 170 21.06 10.78 -0.43
N GLY A 171 22.01 11.30 -1.20
CA GLY A 171 23.04 10.50 -1.90
C GLY A 171 24.17 11.38 -2.46
N PRO A 172 25.43 10.90 -2.53
CA PRO A 172 26.63 11.72 -2.36
C PRO A 172 26.77 12.77 -3.46
N SER A 173 27.00 14.02 -3.03
CA SER A 173 27.50 15.09 -3.89
C SER A 173 28.65 14.54 -4.75
N PRO A 174 28.63 14.71 -6.08
CA PRO A 174 29.81 14.43 -6.88
C PRO A 174 30.89 15.41 -6.41
N ILE A 175 31.90 14.87 -5.72
CA ILE A 175 33.17 15.55 -5.52
C ILE A 175 33.78 15.68 -6.91
N GLY A 176 33.65 16.88 -7.47
CA GLY A 176 34.42 17.36 -8.61
C GLY A 176 35.59 18.18 -8.12
#